data_AF-A0ABD1ADB4-F1
#
_entry.id   AF-A0ABD1ADB4-F1
#
_cell.length_a   1.000
_cell.length_b   1.000
_cell.length_c   1.000
_cell.angle_alpha   90.00
_cell.angle_beta   90.00
_cell.angle_gamma   90.00
#
_symmetry.space_group_name_H-M   'P 1'
#
loop_
_entity.id
_entity.type
_entity.pdbx_description
1 polymer ?
#
loop_
_entity_poly.entity_id
_entity_poly.type
_entity_poly.pdbx_seq_one_letter_code
_entity_poly.pdbx_strand_id
1 'polypeptide(L)'
;MAAPTIRTVASYSTHQEYSVDFFGDELIVTVTPDPSVISRWIRNVFSCNRRPYSSRPLVVGVGVQWTPFPYYPDPPPVDDYFADPHPPPGDYYAHSPPDSYYANPPPGSYYVDPSPGDYYADPPPPGSYYSDHPADTLQLCVDNRCLIIQLSNCDYVPDELRSFLADPGTTFVGVWNNKDAEKLAESSHQLEIGELLDIRHYVRDSEGRSLRGCSFEVIVEECMGYQGVRLDPDISMSDWSVYYLHHDQILQASLDAYVCFQLGVWVRLWEV
;
A
#
# COMPACT_ATOMS: atom_id res chain seq x y z
N MET A 1 -10.23 -20.31 20.23
CA MET A 1 -11.43 -19.66 19.63
C MET A 1 -11.32 -19.79 18.11
N ALA A 2 -12.33 -19.38 17.33
CA ALA A 2 -12.14 -19.27 15.88
C ALA A 2 -11.21 -18.09 15.56
N ALA A 3 -10.48 -18.14 14.44
CA ALA A 3 -9.69 -17.02 13.95
C ALA A 3 -10.60 -15.85 13.51
N PRO A 4 -10.09 -14.60 13.44
CA PRO A 4 -10.89 -13.46 13.01
C PRO A 4 -11.52 -13.68 11.63
N THR A 5 -12.75 -13.19 11.46
CA THR A 5 -13.48 -13.31 10.17
C THR A 5 -14.00 -11.96 9.71
N ILE A 6 -14.10 -11.78 8.39
CA ILE A 6 -14.58 -10.54 7.77
C ILE A 6 -15.84 -10.79 6.95
N ARG A 7 -16.78 -9.83 6.97
CA ARG A 7 -17.95 -9.80 6.09
C ARG A 7 -18.17 -8.39 5.54
N THR A 8 -18.60 -8.29 4.29
CA THR A 8 -19.08 -7.02 3.72
C THR A 8 -20.42 -6.65 4.37
N VAL A 9 -20.55 -5.40 4.81
CA VAL A 9 -21.75 -4.84 5.44
C VAL A 9 -22.51 -3.96 4.46
N ALA A 10 -21.82 -3.06 3.78
CA ALA A 10 -22.40 -2.16 2.79
C ALA A 10 -21.40 -1.82 1.68
N SER A 11 -21.92 -1.43 0.51
CA SER A 11 -21.13 -0.94 -0.61
C SER A 11 -21.79 0.32 -1.16
N TYR A 12 -21.04 1.41 -1.20
CA TYR A 12 -21.46 2.72 -1.71
C TYR A 12 -20.54 3.11 -2.89
N SER A 13 -20.94 4.14 -3.64
CA SER A 13 -20.12 4.65 -4.75
C SER A 13 -18.79 5.30 -4.31
N THR A 14 -18.62 5.59 -3.01
CA THR A 14 -17.45 6.29 -2.45
C THR A 14 -16.65 5.46 -1.45
N HIS A 15 -17.21 4.37 -0.91
CA HIS A 15 -16.57 3.52 0.10
C HIS A 15 -17.28 2.18 0.21
N GLN A 16 -16.58 1.19 0.74
CA GLN A 16 -17.18 -0.05 1.23
C GLN A 16 -17.04 -0.14 2.75
N GLU A 17 -18.03 -0.74 3.41
CA GLU A 17 -18.02 -0.98 4.85
C GLU A 17 -18.01 -2.49 5.11
N TYR A 18 -17.16 -2.92 6.03
CA TYR A 18 -17.00 -4.30 6.47
C TYR A 18 -17.09 -4.39 7.98
N SER A 19 -17.45 -5.58 8.47
CA SER A 19 -17.38 -5.95 9.87
C SER A 19 -16.41 -7.11 10.02
N VAL A 20 -15.41 -6.90 10.88
CA VAL A 20 -14.44 -7.91 11.30
C VAL A 20 -14.83 -8.36 12.71
N ASP A 21 -15.06 -9.66 12.87
CA ASP A 21 -15.22 -10.30 14.18
C ASP A 21 -13.84 -10.65 14.74
N PHE A 22 -13.37 -9.89 15.72
CA PHE A 22 -12.13 -10.15 16.45
C PHE A 22 -12.46 -10.82 17.78
N PHE A 23 -12.64 -12.14 17.74
CA PHE A 23 -12.92 -12.96 18.93
C PHE A 23 -14.18 -12.58 19.72
N GLY A 24 -15.19 -12.03 19.05
CA GLY A 24 -16.43 -11.51 19.64
C GLY A 24 -16.52 -9.98 19.69
N ASP A 25 -15.41 -9.26 19.51
CA ASP A 25 -15.39 -7.81 19.39
C ASP A 25 -15.57 -7.38 17.93
N GLU A 26 -16.57 -6.56 17.64
CA GLU A 26 -16.85 -6.07 16.29
C GLU A 26 -16.01 -4.82 15.93
N LEU A 27 -15.07 -5.00 15.01
CA LEU A 27 -14.31 -3.95 14.35
C LEU A 27 -15.00 -3.53 13.05
N ILE A 28 -15.35 -2.25 12.94
CA ILE A 28 -15.96 -1.66 11.74
C ILE A 28 -14.82 -1.13 10.84
N VAL A 29 -14.72 -1.65 9.61
CA VAL A 29 -13.69 -1.24 8.64
C VAL A 29 -14.34 -0.46 7.50
N THR A 30 -13.85 0.76 7.25
CA THR A 30 -14.24 1.60 6.11
C THR A 30 -13.10 1.61 5.10
N VAL A 31 -13.33 1.14 3.88
CA VAL A 31 -12.34 1.16 2.78
C VAL A 31 -12.76 2.25 1.79
N THR A 32 -11.86 3.19 1.47
CA THR A 32 -12.20 4.34 0.63
C THR A 32 -10.99 5.01 -0.04
N PRO A 33 -11.14 5.49 -1.27
CA PRO A 33 -10.30 6.54 -1.86
C PRO A 33 -10.93 7.95 -1.74
N ASP A 34 -12.17 8.08 -1.25
CA ASP A 34 -12.96 9.31 -1.33
C ASP A 34 -12.58 10.35 -0.25
N PRO A 35 -12.15 11.57 -0.63
CA PRO A 35 -11.70 12.60 0.32
C PRO A 35 -12.80 13.05 1.29
N SER A 36 -14.07 13.02 0.89
CA SER A 36 -15.19 13.39 1.77
C SER A 36 -15.44 12.33 2.83
N VAL A 37 -15.26 11.04 2.51
CA VAL A 37 -15.31 9.93 3.49
C VAL A 37 -14.15 10.03 4.47
N ILE A 38 -12.93 10.28 3.99
CA ILE A 38 -11.73 10.50 4.83
C ILE A 38 -11.95 11.66 5.80
N SER A 39 -12.29 12.86 5.31
CA SER A 39 -12.54 14.04 6.17
C SER A 39 -13.68 13.80 7.15
N ARG A 40 -14.75 13.09 6.75
CA ARG A 40 -15.87 12.73 7.64
C ARG A 40 -15.43 11.79 8.77
N TRP A 41 -14.60 10.79 8.47
CA TRP A 41 -14.08 9.86 9.48
C TRP A 41 -13.19 10.59 10.50
N ILE A 42 -12.25 11.43 10.05
CA ILE A 42 -11.36 12.20 10.92
C ILE A 42 -12.14 13.16 11.82
N ARG A 43 -13.12 13.90 11.27
CA ARG A 43 -13.99 14.78 12.07
C ARG A 43 -14.80 14.01 13.11
N ASN A 44 -15.21 12.78 12.82
CA ASN A 44 -15.87 11.90 13.79
C ASN A 44 -14.91 11.45 14.90
N VAL A 45 -13.68 11.06 14.58
CA VAL A 45 -12.64 10.72 15.57
C VAL A 45 -12.43 11.88 16.55
N PHE A 46 -12.21 13.10 16.05
CA PHE A 46 -12.08 14.28 16.91
C PHE A 46 -13.33 14.54 17.75
N SER A 47 -14.53 14.46 17.15
CA SER A 47 -15.80 14.74 17.85
C SER A 47 -16.10 13.73 18.96
N CYS A 48 -15.70 12.47 18.78
CA CYS A 48 -15.88 11.41 19.78
C CYS A 48 -14.83 11.48 20.90
N ASN A 49 -13.55 11.69 20.55
CA ASN A 49 -12.42 11.50 21.46
C ASN A 49 -11.89 12.80 22.10
N ARG A 50 -11.91 13.95 21.42
CA ARG A 50 -11.57 15.27 22.00
C ARG A 50 -12.77 15.92 22.71
N ARG A 51 -13.42 15.20 23.63
CA ARG A 51 -14.45 15.81 24.52
C ARG A 51 -13.78 16.79 25.50
N PRO A 52 -14.45 17.90 25.90
CA PRO A 52 -13.86 18.93 26.80
C PRO A 52 -13.38 18.45 28.18
N TYR A 53 -13.73 17.22 28.56
CA TYR A 53 -13.37 16.58 29.83
C TYR A 53 -12.55 15.29 29.64
N SER A 54 -12.16 14.95 28.42
CA SER A 54 -11.25 13.83 28.14
C SER A 54 -9.82 14.32 28.24
N SER A 55 -9.17 14.08 29.38
CA SER A 55 -7.76 14.45 29.61
C SER A 55 -6.76 13.46 28.99
N ARG A 56 -7.21 12.55 28.12
CA ARG A 56 -6.36 11.55 27.46
C ARG A 56 -6.02 12.02 26.04
N PRO A 57 -4.73 12.11 25.67
CA PRO A 57 -4.32 12.30 24.28
C PRO A 57 -4.83 11.14 23.40
N LEU A 58 -4.97 11.41 22.10
CA LEU A 58 -5.51 10.45 21.15
C LEU A 58 -4.43 9.41 20.80
N VAL A 59 -4.74 8.12 20.92
CA VAL A 59 -3.92 7.05 20.34
C VAL A 59 -4.56 6.60 19.03
N VAL A 60 -3.73 6.43 17.99
CA VAL A 60 -4.14 5.93 16.68
C VAL A 60 -3.24 4.76 16.32
N GLY A 61 -3.85 3.62 16.05
CA GLY A 61 -3.16 2.50 15.40
C GLY A 61 -2.97 2.78 13.92
N VAL A 62 -1.76 2.56 13.41
CA VAL A 62 -1.35 2.88 12.04
C VAL A 62 -0.76 1.64 11.39
N GLY A 63 -1.12 1.43 10.13
CA GLY A 63 -0.45 0.51 9.21
C GLY A 63 -0.27 1.18 7.85
N VAL A 64 0.76 0.78 7.11
CA VAL A 64 1.04 1.25 5.75
C VAL A 64 1.40 0.06 4.90
N GLN A 65 0.85 -0.04 3.69
CA GLN A 65 1.17 -1.13 2.75
C GLN A 65 1.47 -0.57 1.37
N TRP A 66 2.37 -1.25 0.64
CA TRP A 66 2.81 -0.90 -0.71
C TRP A 66 3.06 -2.16 -1.54
N THR A 67 2.80 -2.08 -2.83
CA THR A 67 2.99 -3.18 -3.79
C THR A 67 4.49 -3.40 -4.05
N PRO A 68 5.04 -4.61 -3.83
CA PRO A 68 6.41 -4.92 -4.22
C PRO A 68 6.55 -5.07 -5.74
N PHE A 69 7.72 -4.75 -6.30
CA PHE A 69 8.05 -5.08 -7.70
C PHE A 69 7.99 -6.61 -7.86
N PRO A 70 7.19 -7.18 -8.80
CA PRO A 70 7.23 -6.81 -10.22
C PRO A 70 5.85 -6.51 -10.85
N TYR A 71 4.86 -6.04 -10.07
CA TYR A 71 3.48 -5.88 -10.57
C TYR A 71 3.25 -4.66 -11.46
N TYR A 72 4.18 -3.71 -11.51
CA TYR A 72 4.14 -2.61 -12.47
C TYR A 72 4.83 -3.06 -13.77
N PRO A 73 4.10 -3.22 -14.89
CA PRO A 73 4.76 -3.35 -16.18
C PRO A 73 5.54 -2.06 -16.46
N ASP A 74 6.77 -2.20 -16.97
CA ASP A 74 7.56 -1.05 -17.38
C ASP A 74 6.74 -0.14 -18.31
N PRO A 75 6.85 1.20 -18.17
CA PRO A 75 6.25 2.09 -19.16
C PRO A 75 6.77 1.69 -20.55
N PRO A 76 5.90 1.66 -21.59
CA PRO A 76 6.35 1.30 -22.92
C PRO A 76 7.52 2.20 -23.32
N PRO A 77 8.56 1.65 -23.97
CA PRO A 77 9.74 2.43 -24.32
C PRO A 77 9.30 3.67 -25.10
N VAL A 78 9.82 4.83 -24.68
CA VAL A 78 9.64 6.07 -25.42
C VAL A 78 10.24 5.87 -26.81
N ASP A 79 9.39 5.80 -27.84
CA ASP A 79 9.85 5.77 -29.23
C ASP A 79 10.69 7.03 -29.48
N ASP A 80 11.99 6.84 -29.77
CA ASP A 80 12.97 7.89 -30.06
C ASP A 80 12.67 8.58 -31.40
N TYR A 81 11.60 9.39 -31.44
CA TYR A 81 11.21 10.23 -32.59
C TYR A 81 12.10 11.47 -32.77
N PHE A 82 13.41 11.35 -32.53
CA PHE A 82 14.41 12.38 -32.85
C PHE A 82 15.73 11.81 -33.39
N ALA A 83 15.64 11.17 -34.56
CA ALA A 83 16.81 10.88 -35.40
C ALA A 83 16.47 11.10 -36.89
N ASP A 84 16.34 12.36 -37.30
CA ASP A 84 16.28 12.73 -38.73
C ASP A 84 17.63 13.34 -39.17
N PRO A 85 18.49 12.58 -39.89
CA PRO A 85 19.74 13.09 -40.41
C PRO A 85 19.52 13.80 -41.75
N HIS A 86 19.70 15.13 -41.76
CA HIS A 86 19.70 15.96 -42.97
C HIS A 86 20.51 15.33 -44.13
N PRO A 87 19.96 15.21 -45.35
CA PRO A 87 20.73 14.83 -46.53
C PRO A 87 21.52 16.03 -47.09
N PRO A 88 22.74 15.84 -47.61
CA PRO A 88 23.46 16.87 -48.37
C PRO A 88 22.87 17.06 -49.78
N PRO A 89 23.11 18.20 -50.45
CA PRO A 89 22.36 18.58 -51.65
C PRO A 89 22.92 18.00 -52.95
N GLY A 90 22.01 17.46 -53.77
CA GLY A 90 21.94 17.56 -55.24
C GLY A 90 23.10 17.08 -56.14
N ASP A 91 22.77 16.27 -57.17
CA ASP A 91 23.10 16.61 -58.58
C ASP A 91 22.41 15.67 -59.61
N TYR A 92 21.53 16.28 -60.43
CA TYR A 92 21.24 16.08 -61.87
C TYR A 92 20.86 14.72 -62.56
N TYR A 93 19.69 14.78 -63.24
CA TYR A 93 19.21 14.03 -64.45
C TYR A 93 19.08 12.48 -64.37
N ALA A 94 18.15 11.79 -65.07
CA ALA A 94 16.88 12.12 -65.73
C ALA A 94 16.16 10.81 -66.17
N HIS A 95 14.92 10.94 -66.66
CA HIS A 95 14.12 9.96 -67.45
C HIS A 95 13.19 8.95 -66.72
N SER A 96 11.97 8.89 -67.25
CA SER A 96 10.90 7.88 -67.06
C SER A 96 10.38 7.50 -68.47
N PRO A 97 9.37 6.63 -68.67
CA PRO A 97 8.81 5.51 -67.87
C PRO A 97 9.04 4.19 -68.70
N PRO A 98 8.14 3.17 -68.91
CA PRO A 98 6.88 2.78 -68.27
C PRO A 98 6.68 1.25 -68.03
N ASP A 99 5.47 0.89 -67.58
CA ASP A 99 4.65 -0.31 -67.86
C ASP A 99 5.11 -1.76 -67.55
N SER A 100 4.38 -2.36 -66.59
CA SER A 100 3.44 -3.50 -66.77
C SER A 100 3.80 -4.97 -66.41
N TYR A 101 2.73 -5.66 -65.96
CA TYR A 101 2.45 -7.10 -65.87
C TYR A 101 2.78 -7.91 -64.60
N TYR A 102 1.85 -8.83 -64.31
CA TYR A 102 1.80 -9.76 -63.19
C TYR A 102 2.84 -10.89 -63.29
N ALA A 103 3.39 -11.31 -62.16
CA ALA A 103 3.93 -12.66 -61.97
C ALA A 103 3.67 -13.15 -60.52
N ASN A 104 3.20 -14.39 -60.37
CA ASN A 104 2.95 -15.03 -59.08
C ASN A 104 4.28 -15.44 -58.39
N PRO A 105 4.33 -15.56 -57.04
CA PRO A 105 5.52 -16.01 -56.34
C PRO A 105 5.80 -17.50 -56.57
N PRO A 106 7.08 -17.94 -56.57
CA PRO A 106 7.44 -19.35 -56.68
C PRO A 106 7.16 -20.13 -55.38
N PRO A 107 6.92 -21.45 -55.44
CA PRO A 107 6.57 -22.25 -54.29
C PRO A 107 7.79 -22.79 -53.54
N GLY A 108 7.82 -22.58 -52.22
CA GLY A 108 8.49 -23.43 -51.22
C GLY A 108 10.02 -23.54 -51.27
N SER A 109 10.68 -23.38 -50.11
CA SER A 109 11.08 -24.56 -49.33
C SER A 109 11.96 -24.20 -48.11
N TYR A 110 11.93 -25.11 -47.13
CA TYR A 110 12.84 -25.21 -45.96
C TYR A 110 12.81 -24.05 -44.96
N TYR A 111 12.03 -24.28 -43.88
CA TYR A 111 12.37 -23.76 -42.56
C TYR A 111 13.81 -24.17 -42.24
N VAL A 112 14.67 -23.20 -41.95
CA VAL A 112 15.91 -23.40 -41.22
C VAL A 112 15.75 -22.65 -39.90
N ASP A 113 15.53 -23.41 -38.85
CA ASP A 113 15.46 -22.95 -37.46
C ASP A 113 16.85 -22.43 -37.03
N PRO A 114 17.01 -21.13 -36.72
CA PRO A 114 18.24 -20.63 -36.15
C PRO A 114 18.29 -20.98 -34.66
N SER A 115 19.30 -21.78 -34.29
CA SER A 115 19.53 -22.27 -32.92
C SER A 115 19.29 -21.19 -31.84
N PRO A 116 18.68 -21.55 -30.68
CA PRO A 116 18.43 -20.62 -29.60
C PRO A 116 19.73 -20.25 -28.88
N GLY A 117 20.41 -19.21 -29.38
CA GLY A 117 21.59 -18.59 -28.79
C GLY A 117 21.38 -17.09 -28.61
N ASP A 118 21.74 -16.62 -27.42
CA ASP A 118 22.12 -15.24 -27.14
C ASP A 118 21.02 -14.15 -27.15
N TYR A 119 19.79 -14.51 -26.75
CA TYR A 119 18.82 -13.55 -26.19
C TYR A 119 18.81 -13.56 -24.65
N TYR A 120 19.99 -13.45 -24.04
CA TYR A 120 20.09 -12.87 -22.71
C TYR A 120 20.62 -11.46 -22.89
N ALA A 121 19.75 -10.47 -22.75
CA ALA A 121 20.20 -9.11 -22.45
C ALA A 121 21.07 -9.19 -21.19
N ASP A 122 22.21 -8.48 -21.19
CA ASP A 122 23.09 -8.45 -20.03
C ASP A 122 22.29 -8.10 -18.77
N PRO A 123 22.44 -8.84 -17.66
CA PRO A 123 21.75 -8.51 -16.44
C PRO A 123 22.13 -7.09 -16.03
N PRO A 124 21.17 -6.22 -15.69
CA PRO A 124 21.47 -4.84 -15.33
C PRO A 124 22.45 -4.79 -14.16
N PRO A 125 23.31 -3.75 -14.09
CA PRO A 125 24.36 -3.68 -13.09
C PRO A 125 23.78 -3.81 -11.67
N PRO A 126 24.44 -4.57 -10.77
CA PRO A 126 23.90 -4.82 -9.44
C PRO A 126 23.92 -3.54 -8.60
N GLY A 127 22.78 -2.86 -8.52
CA GLY A 127 22.66 -1.64 -7.69
C GLY A 127 21.37 -0.80 -7.76
N SER A 128 20.40 -1.02 -8.66
CA SER A 128 19.32 -0.02 -8.87
C SER A 128 17.91 -0.52 -9.25
N TYR A 129 17.48 -1.73 -8.84
CA TYR A 129 16.17 -2.28 -9.27
C TYR A 129 15.30 -2.87 -8.14
N TYR A 130 15.29 -2.23 -6.98
CA TYR A 130 14.07 -2.14 -6.18
C TYR A 130 13.53 -0.73 -6.36
N SER A 131 12.57 -0.55 -7.27
CA SER A 131 11.72 0.63 -7.25
C SER A 131 10.94 0.56 -5.94
N ASP A 132 11.30 1.42 -4.99
CA ASP A 132 10.75 1.36 -3.65
C ASP A 132 9.37 2.02 -3.69
N HIS A 133 8.34 1.24 -4.06
CA HIS A 133 7.01 1.79 -4.34
C HIS A 133 6.50 2.61 -3.15
N PRO A 134 5.91 3.79 -3.40
CA PRO A 134 5.32 4.60 -2.35
C PRO A 134 4.16 3.86 -1.67
N ALA A 135 3.68 4.41 -0.55
CA ALA A 135 2.50 3.87 0.14
C ALA A 135 1.27 3.82 -0.79
N ASP A 136 0.76 2.60 -1.06
CA ASP A 136 -0.48 2.38 -1.80
C ASP A 136 -1.71 2.51 -0.91
N THR A 137 -1.58 2.13 0.37
CA THR A 137 -2.65 2.23 1.36
C THR A 137 -2.13 2.70 2.72
N LEU A 138 -2.97 3.47 3.43
CA LEU A 138 -2.77 3.91 4.81
C LEU A 138 -3.95 3.44 5.66
N GLN A 139 -3.67 2.82 6.81
CA GLN A 139 -4.67 2.42 7.78
C GLN A 139 -4.61 3.30 9.02
N LEU A 140 -5.77 3.74 9.51
CA LEU A 140 -5.92 4.51 10.74
C LEU A 140 -7.02 3.86 11.60
N CYS A 141 -6.67 3.39 12.79
CA CYS A 141 -7.59 2.74 13.70
C CYS A 141 -7.72 3.48 15.03
N VAL A 142 -8.96 3.76 15.43
CA VAL A 142 -9.32 4.36 16.73
C VAL A 142 -10.59 3.67 17.24
N ASP A 143 -10.59 3.31 18.52
CA ASP A 143 -11.65 2.52 19.15
C ASP A 143 -11.91 1.22 18.35
N ASN A 144 -13.15 0.95 17.97
CA ASN A 144 -13.54 -0.17 17.12
C ASN A 144 -13.74 0.22 15.65
N ARG A 145 -13.03 1.25 15.16
CA ARG A 145 -13.16 1.77 13.79
C ARG A 145 -11.81 1.86 13.12
N CYS A 146 -11.66 1.15 12.00
CA CYS A 146 -10.52 1.27 11.11
C CYS A 146 -10.94 1.95 9.80
N LEU A 147 -10.16 2.93 9.36
CA LEU A 147 -10.22 3.54 8.03
C LEU A 147 -9.04 3.02 7.22
N ILE A 148 -9.31 2.43 6.06
CA ILE A 148 -8.32 2.06 5.06
C ILE A 148 -8.44 3.06 3.90
N ILE A 149 -7.43 3.90 3.74
CA ILE A 149 -7.31 4.89 2.68
C ILE A 149 -6.52 4.26 1.53
N GLN A 150 -7.13 4.13 0.35
CA GLN A 150 -6.44 3.67 -0.86
C GLN A 150 -5.76 4.85 -1.56
N LEU A 151 -4.54 5.18 -1.14
CA LEU A 151 -3.76 6.33 -1.61
C LEU A 151 -3.52 6.31 -3.12
N SER A 152 -3.19 5.15 -3.70
CA SER A 152 -2.97 5.00 -5.15
C SER A 152 -4.25 5.13 -6.00
N ASN A 153 -5.43 5.06 -5.36
CA ASN A 153 -6.73 5.27 -6.01
C ASN A 153 -7.36 6.62 -5.63
N CYS A 154 -6.64 7.47 -4.91
CA CYS A 154 -7.10 8.77 -4.41
C CYS A 154 -6.51 9.90 -5.27
N ASP A 155 -7.34 10.70 -5.91
CA ASP A 155 -6.89 11.84 -6.75
C ASP A 155 -6.18 12.93 -5.94
N TYR A 156 -6.63 13.15 -4.70
CA TYR A 156 -6.03 14.10 -3.74
C TYR A 156 -6.45 13.75 -2.31
N VAL A 157 -5.52 13.84 -1.36
CA VAL A 157 -5.85 13.74 0.07
C VAL A 157 -6.38 15.07 0.64
N PRO A 158 -7.34 15.06 1.57
CA PRO A 158 -7.85 16.27 2.19
C PRO A 158 -6.87 16.86 3.22
N ASP A 159 -6.89 18.19 3.39
CA ASP A 159 -6.06 18.89 4.39
C ASP A 159 -6.34 18.43 5.83
N GLU A 160 -7.54 17.91 6.13
CA GLU A 160 -7.82 17.28 7.42
C GLU A 160 -6.97 16.04 7.67
N LEU A 161 -6.60 15.25 6.65
CA LEU A 161 -5.70 14.10 6.82
C LEU A 161 -4.29 14.57 7.14
N ARG A 162 -3.78 15.55 6.38
CA ARG A 162 -2.45 16.15 6.63
C ARG A 162 -2.36 16.72 8.04
N SER A 163 -3.36 17.52 8.42
CA SER A 163 -3.44 18.15 9.74
C SER A 163 -3.61 17.13 10.87
N PHE A 164 -4.27 15.99 10.61
CA PHE A 164 -4.43 14.90 11.58
C PHE A 164 -3.10 14.18 11.81
N LEU A 165 -2.43 13.74 10.73
CA LEU A 165 -1.16 13.01 10.80
C LEU A 165 -0.02 13.84 11.42
N ALA A 166 -0.08 15.17 11.29
CA ALA A 166 0.87 16.11 11.89
C ALA A 166 0.44 16.66 13.27
N ASP A 167 -0.67 16.21 13.88
CA ASP A 167 -1.17 16.74 15.16
C ASP A 167 -0.30 16.26 16.34
N PRO A 168 0.45 17.15 17.03
CA PRO A 168 1.31 16.75 18.15
C PRO A 168 0.52 16.33 19.40
N GLY A 169 -0.80 16.48 19.41
CA GLY A 169 -1.69 15.91 20.43
C GLY A 169 -2.16 14.48 20.14
N THR A 170 -1.59 13.82 19.14
CA THR A 170 -1.92 12.46 18.71
C THR A 170 -0.69 11.56 18.76
N THR A 171 -0.80 10.41 19.43
CA THR A 171 0.19 9.35 19.48
C THR A 171 -0.11 8.34 18.37
N PHE A 172 0.78 8.23 17.38
CA PHE A 172 0.69 7.23 16.33
C PHE A 172 1.48 5.97 16.71
N VAL A 173 0.88 4.80 16.50
CA VAL A 173 1.43 3.51 16.92
C VAL A 173 1.32 2.51 15.78
N GLY A 174 2.44 1.93 15.34
CA GLY A 174 2.47 0.85 14.35
C GLY A 174 3.40 -0.28 14.77
N VAL A 175 3.68 -1.22 13.87
CA VAL A 175 4.52 -2.41 14.14
C VAL A 175 5.38 -2.74 12.92
N TRP A 176 6.70 -2.91 13.11
CA TRP A 176 7.69 -2.95 12.00
C TRP A 176 7.65 -1.73 11.07
N ASN A 177 7.16 -0.60 11.58
CA ASN A 177 6.84 0.63 10.84
C ASN A 177 8.07 1.45 10.39
N ASN A 178 9.25 0.84 10.30
CA ASN A 178 10.52 1.53 10.09
C ASN A 178 10.70 2.13 8.67
N LYS A 179 9.71 1.94 7.78
CA LYS A 179 9.63 2.58 6.47
C LYS A 179 8.34 3.39 6.27
N ASP A 180 7.36 3.30 7.17
CA ASP A 180 6.02 3.80 6.95
C ASP A 180 6.01 5.32 6.71
N ALA A 181 6.71 6.08 7.56
CA ALA A 181 6.84 7.53 7.39
C ALA A 181 7.59 7.92 6.11
N GLU A 182 8.59 7.14 5.71
CA GLU A 182 9.34 7.31 4.45
C GLU A 182 8.40 7.07 3.25
N LYS A 183 7.67 5.94 3.22
CA LYS A 183 6.73 5.61 2.14
C LYS A 183 5.53 6.53 2.02
N LEU A 184 5.06 7.08 3.13
CA LEU A 184 4.02 8.11 3.15
C LEU A 184 4.54 9.43 2.56
N ALA A 185 5.76 9.84 2.92
CA ALA A 185 6.40 11.05 2.39
C ALA A 185 6.80 10.93 0.90
N GLU A 186 7.21 9.74 0.46
CA GLU A 186 7.54 9.42 -0.95
C GLU A 186 6.30 9.27 -1.85
N SER A 187 5.11 9.14 -1.26
CA SER A 187 3.87 9.02 -2.04
C SER A 187 3.57 10.26 -2.88
N SER A 188 2.77 10.08 -3.94
CA SER A 188 2.20 11.18 -4.74
C SER A 188 1.47 12.22 -3.89
N HIS A 189 1.00 11.81 -2.70
CA HIS A 189 0.33 12.66 -1.73
C HIS A 189 1.28 13.35 -0.74
N GLN A 190 2.55 12.95 -0.64
CA GLN A 190 3.55 13.57 0.26
C GLN A 190 3.00 13.73 1.68
N LEU A 191 2.62 12.60 2.29
CA LEU A 191 2.01 12.57 3.61
C LEU A 191 3.10 12.53 4.69
N GLU A 192 3.25 13.62 5.42
CA GLU A 192 4.05 13.66 6.63
C GLU A 192 3.21 13.14 7.81
N ILE A 193 3.78 12.22 8.60
CA ILE A 193 3.25 11.76 9.87
C ILE A 193 4.18 12.21 11.00
N GLY A 194 3.60 12.52 12.16
CA GLY A 194 4.35 12.80 13.39
C GLY A 194 5.11 11.56 13.91
N GLU A 195 5.55 11.62 15.17
CA GLU A 195 6.27 10.49 15.77
C GLU A 195 5.41 9.21 15.77
N LEU A 196 5.86 8.23 15.00
CA LEU A 196 5.21 6.94 14.80
C LEU A 196 5.94 5.88 15.62
N LEU A 197 5.37 5.52 16.76
CA LEU A 197 5.98 4.61 17.73
C LEU A 197 5.83 3.15 17.28
N ASP A 198 6.91 2.38 17.33
CA ASP A 198 6.86 0.92 17.12
C ASP A 198 6.47 0.21 18.43
N ILE A 199 5.27 -0.38 18.45
CA ILE A 199 4.70 -1.04 19.63
C ILE A 199 5.62 -2.10 20.25
N ARG A 200 6.45 -2.76 19.44
CA ARG A 200 7.41 -3.81 19.85
C ARG A 200 8.40 -3.31 20.89
N HIS A 201 8.65 -2.01 20.99
CA HIS A 201 9.57 -1.44 21.97
C HIS A 201 8.96 -1.33 23.38
N TYR A 202 7.64 -1.45 23.50
CA TYR A 202 6.88 -1.19 24.73
C TYR A 202 6.18 -2.43 25.29
N VAL A 203 5.84 -3.41 24.45
CA VAL A 203 5.16 -4.65 24.89
C VAL A 203 6.10 -5.67 25.55
N ARG A 204 5.54 -6.39 26.53
CA ARG A 204 6.19 -7.42 27.34
C ARG A 204 5.24 -8.58 27.63
N ASP A 205 5.78 -9.76 27.85
CA ASP A 205 5.02 -10.93 28.29
C ASP A 205 4.69 -10.91 29.79
N SER A 206 4.02 -11.96 30.25
CA SER A 206 3.59 -12.12 31.65
C SER A 206 4.76 -12.18 32.65
N GLU A 207 5.97 -12.60 32.22
CA GLU A 207 7.19 -12.55 33.02
C GLU A 207 7.96 -11.22 32.90
N GLY A 208 7.44 -10.25 32.14
CA GLY A 208 8.05 -8.94 31.94
C GLY A 208 9.23 -8.94 30.96
N ARG A 209 9.44 -10.02 30.18
CA ARG A 209 10.49 -10.09 29.15
C ARG A 209 10.04 -9.26 27.93
N SER A 210 11.00 -8.74 27.17
CA SER A 210 10.69 -7.87 26.02
C SER A 210 10.25 -8.69 24.80
N LEU A 211 9.14 -8.31 24.19
CA LEU A 211 8.64 -8.94 22.96
C LEU A 211 9.17 -8.28 21.67
N ARG A 212 10.23 -7.44 21.77
CA ARG A 212 10.75 -6.64 20.65
C ARG A 212 11.11 -7.43 19.39
N GLY A 213 11.61 -8.66 19.58
CA GLY A 213 12.04 -9.56 18.51
C GLY A 213 11.03 -10.64 18.13
N CYS A 214 9.83 -10.61 18.71
CA CYS A 214 8.78 -11.61 18.48
C CYS A 214 8.01 -11.32 17.18
N SER A 215 7.29 -12.32 16.66
CA SER A 215 6.35 -12.14 15.54
C SER A 215 5.06 -11.47 16.01
N PHE A 216 4.23 -11.01 15.06
CA PHE A 216 2.91 -10.41 15.34
C PHE A 216 2.01 -11.38 16.10
N GLU A 217 1.99 -12.63 15.67
CA GLU A 217 1.22 -13.71 16.29
C GLU A 217 1.61 -13.92 17.76
N VAL A 218 2.92 -13.95 18.06
CA VAL A 218 3.41 -14.07 19.45
C VAL A 218 3.07 -12.82 20.28
N ILE A 219 3.15 -11.62 19.70
CA ILE A 219 2.76 -10.39 20.41
C ILE A 219 1.26 -10.39 20.74
N VAL A 220 0.40 -10.79 19.81
CA VAL A 220 -1.05 -10.87 20.03
C VAL A 220 -1.42 -12.00 21.00
N GLU A 221 -0.74 -13.14 20.93
CA GLU A 221 -0.95 -14.25 21.87
C GLU A 221 -0.55 -13.85 23.30
N GLU A 222 0.66 -13.32 23.51
CA GLU A 222 1.18 -12.97 24.83
C GLU A 222 0.47 -11.75 25.45
N CYS A 223 0.12 -10.73 24.66
CA CYS A 223 -0.48 -9.50 25.19
C CYS A 223 -2.02 -9.51 25.20
N MET A 224 -2.68 -10.27 24.32
CA MET A 224 -4.15 -10.27 24.19
C MET A 224 -4.79 -11.64 24.46
N GLY A 225 -4.00 -12.73 24.56
CA GLY A 225 -4.52 -14.08 24.77
C GLY A 225 -5.19 -14.70 23.54
N TYR A 226 -4.92 -14.16 22.34
CA TYR A 226 -5.57 -14.55 21.10
C TYR A 226 -4.59 -15.24 20.13
N GLN A 227 -4.90 -16.48 19.77
CA GLN A 227 -4.13 -17.29 18.81
C GLN A 227 -4.72 -17.21 17.39
N GLY A 228 -3.88 -17.39 16.37
CA GLY A 228 -4.31 -17.39 14.96
C GLY A 228 -4.49 -16.01 14.34
N VAL A 229 -3.94 -14.97 14.98
CA VAL A 229 -3.82 -13.62 14.41
C VAL A 229 -2.41 -13.47 13.85
N ARG A 230 -2.27 -13.45 12.52
CA ARG A 230 -0.98 -13.30 11.85
C ARG A 230 -1.12 -12.42 10.61
N LEU A 231 -0.05 -11.71 10.27
CA LEU A 231 0.10 -11.07 8.96
C LEU A 231 0.69 -12.14 8.03
N ASP A 232 -0.02 -12.51 6.98
CA ASP A 232 0.40 -13.54 6.03
C ASP A 232 1.39 -12.93 5.01
N PRO A 233 2.61 -13.48 4.83
CA PRO A 233 3.56 -12.98 3.85
C PRO A 233 3.02 -12.89 2.43
N ASP A 234 2.15 -13.82 2.00
CA ASP A 234 1.60 -13.81 0.64
C ASP A 234 0.60 -12.64 0.44
N ILE A 235 -0.08 -12.22 1.50
CA ILE A 235 -0.94 -11.02 1.51
C ILE A 235 -0.08 -9.76 1.62
N SER A 236 0.91 -9.74 2.52
CA SER A 236 1.82 -8.59 2.67
C SER A 236 2.54 -8.26 1.36
N MET A 237 2.93 -9.27 0.58
CA MET A 237 3.62 -9.13 -0.70
C MET A 237 2.66 -9.09 -1.92
N SER A 238 1.35 -8.91 -1.69
CA SER A 238 0.35 -8.78 -2.76
C SER A 238 0.32 -7.38 -3.38
N ASP A 239 -0.48 -7.21 -4.44
CA ASP A 239 -0.71 -5.89 -5.03
C ASP A 239 -1.74 -5.11 -4.21
N TRP A 240 -1.26 -4.11 -3.47
CA TRP A 240 -2.03 -3.17 -2.65
C TRP A 240 -2.55 -1.96 -3.44
N SER A 241 -2.05 -1.75 -4.67
CA SER A 241 -2.50 -0.65 -5.55
C SER A 241 -3.90 -0.90 -6.14
N VAL A 242 -4.38 -2.16 -6.10
CA VAL A 242 -5.66 -2.57 -6.69
C VAL A 242 -6.85 -1.74 -6.20
N TYR A 243 -7.75 -1.41 -7.14
CA TYR A 243 -8.97 -0.66 -6.84
C TYR A 243 -9.93 -1.41 -5.90
N TYR A 244 -9.98 -2.75 -5.99
CA TYR A 244 -10.79 -3.60 -5.12
C TYR A 244 -9.90 -4.53 -4.31
N LEU A 245 -9.57 -4.13 -3.07
CA LEU A 245 -8.83 -4.98 -2.13
C LEU A 245 -9.60 -6.27 -1.81
N HIS A 246 -8.89 -7.39 -1.74
CA HIS A 246 -9.48 -8.67 -1.32
C HIS A 246 -9.86 -8.64 0.16
N HIS A 247 -10.84 -9.48 0.56
CA HIS A 247 -11.23 -9.62 1.97
C HIS A 247 -10.04 -9.91 2.89
N ASP A 248 -9.06 -10.69 2.44
CA ASP A 248 -7.88 -11.03 3.23
C ASP A 248 -6.92 -9.84 3.38
N GLN A 249 -6.75 -9.00 2.35
CA GLN A 249 -5.99 -7.74 2.43
C GLN A 249 -6.64 -6.77 3.42
N ILE A 250 -7.97 -6.61 3.34
CA ILE A 250 -8.75 -5.73 4.23
C ILE A 250 -8.69 -6.25 5.67
N LEU A 251 -8.84 -7.56 5.87
CA LEU A 251 -8.71 -8.19 7.18
C LEU A 251 -7.32 -7.94 7.75
N GLN A 252 -6.25 -8.29 7.02
CA GLN A 252 -4.88 -8.09 7.48
C GLN A 252 -4.58 -6.63 7.85
N ALA A 253 -4.84 -5.70 6.94
CA ALA A 253 -4.59 -4.27 7.13
C ALA A 253 -5.41 -3.68 8.30
N SER A 254 -6.65 -4.16 8.50
CA SER A 254 -7.46 -3.74 9.65
C SER A 254 -6.98 -4.32 10.99
N LEU A 255 -6.50 -5.57 11.01
CA LEU A 255 -5.95 -6.21 12.20
C LEU A 255 -4.62 -5.60 12.63
N ASP A 256 -3.76 -5.28 11.67
CA ASP A 256 -2.47 -4.61 11.87
C ASP A 256 -2.65 -3.30 12.67
N ALA A 257 -3.46 -2.38 12.13
CA ALA A 257 -3.79 -1.13 12.79
C ALA A 257 -4.59 -1.30 14.10
N TYR A 258 -5.54 -2.25 14.16
CA TYR A 258 -6.38 -2.45 15.36
C TYR A 258 -5.57 -2.98 16.56
N VAL A 259 -4.68 -3.95 16.34
CA VAL A 259 -3.78 -4.46 17.38
C VAL A 259 -2.85 -3.34 17.87
N CYS A 260 -2.29 -2.53 16.96
CA CYS A 260 -1.44 -1.40 17.34
C CYS A 260 -2.19 -0.35 18.18
N PHE A 261 -3.46 -0.05 17.85
CA PHE A 261 -4.32 0.79 18.68
C PHE A 261 -4.55 0.18 20.07
N GLN A 262 -5.01 -1.08 20.14
CA GLN A 262 -5.35 -1.75 21.40
C GLN A 262 -4.14 -1.85 22.34
N LEU A 263 -2.99 -2.28 21.82
CA LEU A 263 -1.76 -2.41 22.59
C LEU A 263 -1.19 -1.04 22.98
N GLY A 264 -1.22 -0.06 22.08
CA GLY A 264 -0.80 1.32 22.36
C GLY A 264 -1.62 1.98 23.47
N VAL A 265 -2.92 1.67 23.54
CA VAL A 265 -3.79 2.09 24.64
C VAL A 265 -3.50 1.33 25.92
N TRP A 266 -3.29 0.01 25.84
CA TRP A 266 -2.99 -0.87 26.99
C TRP A 266 -1.69 -0.47 27.71
N VAL A 267 -0.62 -0.21 26.96
CA VAL A 267 0.67 0.24 27.51
C VAL A 267 0.79 1.77 27.69
N ARG A 268 -0.29 2.52 27.45
CA ARG A 268 -0.41 3.98 27.69
C ARG A 268 0.65 4.82 26.94
N LEU A 269 0.81 4.59 25.63
CA LEU A 269 1.79 5.32 24.81
C LEU A 269 1.54 6.83 24.67
N TRP A 270 0.45 7.35 25.23
CA TRP A 270 0.25 8.80 25.39
C TRP A 270 1.07 9.42 26.55
N GLU A 271 1.91 8.64 27.24
CA GLU A 271 2.68 9.05 28.44
C GLU A 271 4.19 8.84 28.33
N VAL A 272 4.70 8.43 27.16
CA VAL A 272 6.14 8.13 26.93
C VAL A 272 6.95 9.33 26.45
#